data_AF-A0AAU1G3D0-F1
#
_entry.id   AF-A0AAU1G3D0-F1
#
_cell.length_a   1.000
_cell.length_b   1.000
_cell.length_c   1.000
_cell.angle_alpha   90.00
_cell.angle_beta   90.00
_cell.angle_gamma   90.00
#
_symmetry.space_group_name_H-M   'P 1'
#
loop_
_entity.id
_entity.type
_entity.pdbx_description
1 polymer ?
#
loop_
_entity_poly.entity_id
_entity_poly.type
_entity_poly.pdbx_seq_one_letter_code
_entity_poly.pdbx_strand_id
1 'polypeptide(L)'
;MPTVEESLALLIRQAAIRAWSEPLSRTYAVLLAFCALWAMTGGVGLGDDASWYPRHLAVILTMPWILAVHLFLVVTQLDAWLLGYNFYFESPAWLFEPLWAAYCLAAGLFNAAALARFSRSARSAGTSPWVVPAAAVCFFAALLGIWHA
;
A
#
# COMPACT_ATOMS: atom_id res chain seq x y z
N MET A 1 2.63 9.31 -30.22
CA MET A 1 1.96 8.52 -29.16
C MET A 1 2.90 8.53 -27.97
N PRO A 2 2.45 8.86 -26.75
CA PRO A 2 3.32 8.83 -25.58
C PRO A 2 3.83 7.41 -25.35
N THR A 3 5.06 7.27 -24.89
CA THR A 3 5.60 5.96 -24.53
C THR A 3 4.90 5.42 -23.28
N VAL A 4 4.96 4.11 -23.04
CA VAL A 4 4.37 3.48 -21.84
C VAL A 4 4.92 4.11 -20.56
N GLU A 5 6.19 4.47 -20.55
CA GLU A 5 6.86 5.15 -19.43
C GLU A 5 6.31 6.57 -19.19
N GLU A 6 6.14 7.36 -20.25
CA GLU A 6 5.53 8.69 -20.16
C GLU A 6 4.10 8.62 -19.63
N SER A 7 3.35 7.59 -20.03
CA SER A 7 1.97 7.35 -19.59
C SER A 7 1.90 6.97 -18.10
N LEU A 8 2.81 6.11 -17.64
CA LEU A 8 2.89 5.69 -16.24
C LEU A 8 3.30 6.85 -15.32
N ALA A 9 4.32 7.61 -15.69
CA ALA A 9 4.77 8.77 -14.93
C ALA A 9 3.65 9.81 -14.75
N LEU A 10 2.85 10.02 -15.81
CA LEU A 10 1.68 10.90 -15.76
C LEU A 10 0.60 10.38 -14.80
N LEU A 11 0.32 9.08 -14.82
CA LEU A 11 -0.64 8.45 -13.90
C LEU A 11 -0.20 8.59 -12.44
N ILE A 12 1.07 8.31 -12.14
CA ILE A 12 1.63 8.45 -10.79
C ILE A 12 1.53 9.91 -10.34
N ARG A 13 1.93 10.86 -11.18
CA ARG A 13 1.83 12.30 -10.88
C ARG A 13 0.39 12.72 -10.61
N GLN A 14 -0.57 12.28 -11.42
CA GLN A 14 -1.98 12.60 -11.20
C GLN A 14 -2.52 11.96 -9.92
N ALA A 15 -2.11 10.73 -9.60
CA ALA A 15 -2.49 10.06 -8.36
C ALA A 15 -1.94 10.83 -7.14
N ALA A 16 -0.69 11.29 -7.19
CA ALA A 16 -0.08 12.10 -6.14
C ALA A 16 -0.79 13.44 -5.94
N ILE A 17 -1.09 14.17 -7.03
CA ILE A 17 -1.84 15.43 -6.95
C ILE A 17 -3.22 15.21 -6.32
N ARG A 18 -3.93 14.15 -6.73
CA ARG A 18 -5.23 13.79 -6.14
C ARG A 18 -5.10 13.40 -4.68
N ALA A 19 -4.12 12.60 -4.32
CA ALA A 19 -3.89 12.18 -2.94
C ALA A 19 -3.65 13.39 -2.02
N TRP A 20 -2.86 14.37 -2.49
CA TRP A 20 -2.51 15.53 -1.68
C TRP A 20 -3.66 16.53 -1.47
N SER A 21 -4.66 16.49 -2.34
CA SER A 21 -5.75 17.47 -2.38
C SER A 21 -6.79 17.33 -1.26
N GLU A 22 -6.90 16.15 -0.64
CA GLU A 22 -7.90 15.85 0.39
C GLU A 22 -7.23 15.59 1.74
N PRO A 23 -7.71 16.16 2.86
CA PRO A 23 -7.07 15.99 4.16
C PRO A 23 -6.96 14.53 4.58
N LEU A 24 -8.04 13.75 4.45
CA LEU A 24 -8.06 12.33 4.81
C LEU A 24 -7.04 11.51 4.01
N SER A 25 -6.96 11.77 2.70
CA SER A 25 -6.06 11.08 1.79
C SER A 25 -4.59 11.41 2.09
N ARG A 26 -4.30 12.68 2.38
CA ARG A 26 -2.97 13.13 2.79
C ARG A 26 -2.53 12.49 4.10
N THR A 27 -3.40 12.48 5.11
CA THR A 27 -3.11 11.83 6.40
C THR A 27 -2.82 10.35 6.23
N TYR A 28 -3.63 9.65 5.43
CA TYR A 28 -3.41 8.24 5.10
C TYR A 28 -2.05 8.04 4.42
N ALA A 29 -1.71 8.84 3.40
CA ALA A 29 -0.46 8.70 2.65
C ALA A 29 0.78 8.96 3.53
N VAL A 30 0.73 9.99 4.38
CA VAL A 30 1.83 10.32 5.30
C VAL A 30 2.01 9.22 6.35
N LEU A 31 0.90 8.75 6.94
CA LEU A 31 0.95 7.66 7.93
C LEU A 31 1.57 6.40 7.32
N LEU A 32 1.12 6.00 6.14
CA LEU A 32 1.65 4.82 5.47
C LEU A 32 3.12 4.99 5.09
N ALA A 33 3.52 6.15 4.57
CA ALA A 33 4.91 6.40 4.23
C ALA A 33 5.81 6.31 5.46
N PHE A 34 5.38 6.88 6.58
CA PHE A 34 6.07 6.76 7.85
C PHE A 34 6.17 5.29 8.29
N CYS A 35 5.06 4.56 8.29
CA CYS A 35 5.04 3.15 8.70
C CYS A 35 5.91 2.26 7.82
N ALA A 36 5.88 2.44 6.49
CA ALA A 36 6.64 1.65 5.54
C ALA A 36 8.15 1.90 5.68
N LEU A 37 8.58 3.17 5.78
CA LEU A 37 9.99 3.51 5.96
C LEU A 37 10.52 3.05 7.32
N TRP A 38 9.70 3.17 8.38
CA TRP A 38 10.08 2.68 9.71
C TRP A 38 10.14 1.15 9.76
N ALA A 39 9.21 0.44 9.13
CA ALA A 39 9.25 -1.01 9.07
C ALA A 39 10.50 -1.53 8.33
N MET A 40 10.97 -0.79 7.32
CA MET A 40 12.20 -1.10 6.59
C MET A 40 13.43 -1.10 7.50
N THR A 41 13.50 -0.21 8.50
CA THR A 41 14.65 -0.19 9.42
C THR A 41 14.75 -1.47 10.24
N GLY A 42 13.61 -2.06 10.63
CA GLY A 42 13.55 -3.39 11.26
C GLY A 42 14.05 -4.50 10.34
N GLY A 43 13.61 -4.52 9.09
CA GLY A 43 14.00 -5.55 8.12
C GLY A 43 15.46 -5.50 7.66
N VAL A 44 16.11 -4.34 7.75
CA VAL A 44 17.54 -4.16 7.46
C VAL A 44 18.42 -4.38 8.72
N GLY A 45 17.81 -4.72 9.86
CA GLY A 45 18.52 -5.00 11.11
C GLY A 45 18.94 -3.75 11.89
N LEU A 46 18.34 -2.60 11.60
CA LEU A 46 18.57 -1.32 12.28
C LEU A 46 17.46 -0.97 13.30
N GLY A 47 16.40 -1.77 13.37
CA GLY A 47 15.27 -1.56 14.28
C GLY A 47 15.28 -2.56 15.43
N ASP A 48 15.01 -2.07 16.64
CA ASP A 48 14.66 -2.92 17.79
C ASP A 48 13.31 -3.62 17.57
N ASP A 49 12.95 -4.57 18.45
CA ASP A 49 11.70 -5.35 18.41
C ASP A 49 10.45 -4.50 18.10
N ALA A 50 10.45 -3.20 18.44
CA ALA A 50 9.41 -2.21 18.16
C ALA A 50 9.05 -2.00 16.68
N SER A 51 9.84 -2.47 15.71
CA SER A 51 9.53 -2.34 14.27
C SER A 51 8.34 -3.20 13.80
N TRP A 52 7.86 -4.12 14.64
CA TRP A 52 6.74 -5.00 14.32
C TRP A 52 5.43 -4.24 14.06
N TYR A 53 5.14 -3.21 14.86
CA TYR A 53 3.85 -2.51 14.81
C TYR A 53 3.69 -1.62 13.55
N PRO A 54 4.67 -0.79 13.17
CA PRO A 54 4.64 -0.05 11.90
C PRO A 54 4.49 -0.97 10.69
N ARG A 55 5.14 -2.14 10.71
CA ARG A 55 5.00 -3.13 9.64
C ARG A 55 3.57 -3.65 9.52
N HIS A 56 2.94 -4.02 10.64
CA HIS A 56 1.55 -4.48 10.64
C HIS A 56 0.61 -3.40 10.09
N LEU A 57 0.77 -2.14 10.52
CA LEU A 57 -0.01 -1.03 9.99
C LEU A 57 0.18 -0.84 8.49
N ALA A 58 1.43 -0.86 7.99
CA ALA A 58 1.70 -0.75 6.56
C ALA A 58 1.04 -1.89 5.76
N VAL A 59 1.11 -3.13 6.27
CA VAL A 59 0.46 -4.29 5.66
C VAL A 59 -1.06 -4.11 5.61
N ILE A 60 -1.71 -3.76 6.73
CA ILE A 60 -3.19 -3.59 6.77
C ILE A 60 -3.63 -2.49 5.81
N LEU A 61 -2.93 -1.36 5.82
CA LEU A 61 -3.25 -0.22 4.97
C LEU A 61 -3.08 -0.52 3.47
N THR A 62 -2.27 -1.52 3.12
CA THR A 62 -1.99 -1.94 1.73
C THR A 62 -2.55 -3.34 1.38
N MET A 63 -3.25 -3.98 2.32
CA MET A 63 -3.66 -5.38 2.26
C MET A 63 -4.41 -5.79 0.97
N PRO A 64 -5.32 -4.97 0.39
CA PRO A 64 -5.99 -5.32 -0.87
C PRO A 64 -5.01 -5.56 -2.02
N TRP A 65 -3.91 -4.81 -2.05
CA TRP A 65 -2.87 -4.96 -3.06
C TRP A 65 -1.98 -6.14 -2.73
N ILE A 66 -1.65 -6.35 -1.44
CA ILE A 66 -0.79 -7.47 -1.01
C ILE A 66 -1.44 -8.78 -1.42
N LEU A 67 -2.75 -8.90 -1.19
CA LEU A 67 -3.52 -10.07 -1.60
C LEU A 67 -3.48 -10.26 -3.13
N ALA A 68 -3.62 -9.19 -3.91
CA ALA A 68 -3.57 -9.27 -5.37
C ALA A 68 -2.21 -9.73 -5.89
N VAL A 69 -1.11 -9.18 -5.34
CA VAL A 69 0.25 -9.60 -5.69
C VAL A 69 0.51 -11.03 -5.24
N HIS A 70 0.09 -11.39 -4.02
CA HIS A 70 0.28 -12.74 -3.51
C HIS A 70 -0.47 -13.77 -4.37
N LEU A 71 -1.73 -13.48 -4.72
CA LEU A 71 -2.52 -14.33 -5.63
C LEU A 71 -1.84 -14.44 -7.00
N PHE A 72 -1.34 -13.33 -7.55
CA PHE A 72 -0.62 -13.34 -8.81
C PHE A 72 0.64 -14.22 -8.73
N LEU A 73 1.48 -14.06 -7.72
CA LEU A 73 2.72 -14.84 -7.55
C LEU A 73 2.42 -16.34 -7.35
N VAL A 74 1.46 -16.67 -6.49
CA VAL A 74 1.06 -18.06 -6.20
C VAL A 74 0.49 -18.75 -7.45
N VAL A 75 -0.32 -18.05 -8.24
CA VAL A 75 -0.96 -18.61 -9.44
C VAL A 75 0.02 -18.72 -10.61
N THR A 76 0.91 -17.73 -10.77
CA THR A 76 1.81 -17.69 -11.94
C THR A 76 3.07 -18.51 -11.75
N GLN A 77 3.53 -18.76 -10.52
CA GLN A 77 4.77 -19.50 -10.23
C GLN A 77 5.97 -18.98 -11.06
N LEU A 78 5.94 -17.69 -11.44
CA LEU A 78 6.78 -17.11 -12.48
C LEU A 78 8.27 -17.30 -12.17
N ASP A 79 8.63 -17.21 -10.89
CA ASP A 79 9.97 -17.44 -10.36
C ASP A 79 10.42 -18.90 -10.53
N ALA A 80 9.59 -19.88 -10.17
CA ALA A 80 9.89 -21.29 -10.36
C ALA A 80 10.02 -21.65 -11.85
N TRP A 81 9.19 -21.07 -12.71
CA TRP A 81 9.26 -21.27 -14.16
C TRP A 81 10.50 -20.63 -14.81
N LEU A 82 10.90 -19.43 -14.39
CA LEU A 82 12.02 -18.70 -14.99
C LEU A 82 13.39 -19.12 -14.46
N LEU A 83 13.47 -19.42 -13.16
CA LEU A 83 14.74 -19.61 -12.47
C LEU A 83 14.99 -21.08 -12.08
N GLY A 84 13.97 -21.94 -12.16
CA GLY A 84 14.05 -23.35 -11.78
C GLY A 84 14.09 -23.59 -10.26
N TYR A 85 14.00 -22.53 -9.46
CA TYR A 85 13.92 -22.53 -8.00
C TYR A 85 13.14 -21.31 -7.52
N ASN A 86 12.71 -21.31 -6.26
CA ASN A 86 11.91 -20.21 -5.73
C ASN A 86 12.80 -19.15 -5.08
N PHE A 87 13.20 -18.16 -5.88
CA PHE A 87 14.05 -17.05 -5.43
C PHE A 87 13.46 -16.27 -4.25
N TYR A 88 12.13 -16.21 -4.13
CA TYR A 88 11.44 -15.48 -3.07
C TYR A 88 11.57 -16.18 -1.70
N PHE A 89 11.54 -17.52 -1.67
CA PHE A 89 11.70 -18.29 -0.44
C PHE A 89 13.16 -18.53 -0.05
N GLU A 90 14.09 -18.49 -1.01
CA GLU A 90 15.51 -18.80 -0.76
C GLU A 90 16.37 -17.56 -0.48
N SER A 91 15.89 -16.37 -0.81
CA SER A 91 16.65 -15.13 -0.63
C SER A 91 16.48 -14.51 0.76
N PRO A 92 17.51 -13.84 1.31
CA PRO A 92 17.39 -13.12 2.58
C PRO A 92 16.32 -12.03 2.53
N ALA A 93 15.49 -11.95 3.57
CA ALA A 93 14.38 -10.99 3.65
C ALA A 93 14.82 -9.52 3.46
N TRP A 94 16.01 -9.15 3.98
CA TRP A 94 16.53 -7.78 3.89
C TRP A 94 16.69 -7.27 2.44
N LEU A 95 16.91 -8.18 1.48
CA LEU A 95 17.07 -7.84 0.07
C LEU A 95 15.77 -7.26 -0.53
N PHE A 96 14.62 -7.66 0.02
CA PHE A 96 13.30 -7.26 -0.47
C PHE A 96 12.74 -6.05 0.27
N GLU A 97 13.34 -5.60 1.36
CA GLU A 97 12.83 -4.48 2.16
C GLU A 97 12.68 -3.16 1.37
N PRO A 98 13.64 -2.75 0.51
CA PRO A 98 13.45 -1.55 -0.32
C PRO A 98 12.30 -1.71 -1.33
N LEU A 99 12.19 -2.90 -1.92
CA LEU A 99 11.12 -3.22 -2.89
C LEU A 99 9.76 -3.25 -2.19
N TRP A 100 9.69 -3.81 -0.99
CA TRP A 100 8.51 -3.85 -0.15
C TRP A 100 8.06 -2.44 0.25
N ALA A 101 8.98 -1.56 0.64
CA ALA A 101 8.68 -0.17 0.96
C ALA A 101 8.17 0.59 -0.27
N ALA A 102 8.85 0.47 -1.42
CA ALA A 102 8.43 1.09 -2.67
C ALA A 102 7.05 0.59 -3.11
N TYR A 103 6.80 -0.70 -2.96
CA TYR A 103 5.50 -1.31 -3.20
C TYR A 103 4.41 -0.74 -2.29
N CYS A 104 4.67 -0.65 -0.98
CA CYS A 104 3.71 -0.09 -0.02
C CYS A 104 3.38 1.36 -0.37
N LEU A 105 4.38 2.16 -0.73
CA LEU A 105 4.18 3.55 -1.14
C LEU A 105 3.35 3.67 -2.41
N ALA A 106 3.61 2.83 -3.42
CA ALA A 106 2.85 2.81 -4.66
C ALA A 106 1.39 2.39 -4.43
N ALA A 107 1.16 1.26 -3.74
CA ALA A 107 -0.16 0.78 -3.35
C ALA A 107 -0.92 1.82 -2.53
N GLY A 108 -0.22 2.43 -1.57
CA GLY A 108 -0.68 3.55 -0.76
C GLY A 108 -1.15 4.74 -1.58
N LEU A 109 -0.39 5.13 -2.59
CA LEU A 109 -0.74 6.24 -3.47
C LEU A 109 -2.07 6.00 -4.20
N PHE A 110 -2.30 4.77 -4.66
CA PHE A 110 -3.57 4.41 -5.31
C PHE A 110 -4.74 4.44 -4.32
N ASN A 111 -4.56 3.89 -3.11
CA ASN A 111 -5.57 3.95 -2.05
C ASN A 111 -5.88 5.40 -1.65
N ALA A 112 -4.85 6.24 -1.52
CA ALA A 112 -4.99 7.66 -1.22
C ALA A 112 -5.76 8.38 -2.34
N ALA A 113 -5.42 8.13 -3.61
CA ALA A 113 -6.14 8.71 -4.73
C ALA A 113 -7.61 8.25 -4.79
N ALA A 114 -7.89 6.99 -4.46
CA ALA A 114 -9.26 6.46 -4.35
C ALA A 114 -10.03 7.13 -3.21
N LEU A 115 -9.44 7.23 -2.01
CA LEU A 115 -10.01 7.95 -0.86
C LEU A 115 -10.32 9.39 -1.19
N ALA A 116 -9.43 10.08 -1.91
CA ALA A 116 -9.65 11.46 -2.33
C ALA A 116 -10.84 11.57 -3.29
N ARG A 117 -10.94 10.64 -4.25
CA ARG A 117 -12.09 10.57 -5.17
C ARG A 117 -13.40 10.30 -4.41
N PHE A 118 -13.43 9.33 -3.52
CA PHE A 118 -14.63 9.02 -2.73
C PHE A 118 -15.04 10.17 -1.82
N SER A 119 -14.08 10.85 -1.18
CA SER A 119 -14.34 12.02 -0.33
C SER A 119 -14.99 13.17 -1.09
N ARG A 120 -14.57 13.40 -2.34
CA ARG A 120 -15.19 14.40 -3.22
C ARG A 120 -16.57 13.97 -3.70
N SER A 121 -16.70 12.72 -4.16
CA SER A 121 -17.97 12.18 -4.64
C SER A 121 -19.05 12.19 -3.54
N ALA A 122 -18.68 11.83 -2.31
CA ALA A 122 -19.54 11.90 -1.15
C ALA A 122 -20.02 13.33 -0.86
N ARG A 123 -19.10 14.31 -0.88
CA ARG A 123 -19.46 15.73 -0.73
C ARG A 123 -20.36 16.24 -1.85
N SER A 124 -20.08 15.90 -3.10
CA SER A 124 -20.94 16.30 -4.23
C SER A 124 -22.34 15.68 -4.17
N ALA A 125 -22.48 14.51 -3.54
CA ALA A 125 -23.76 13.85 -3.30
C ALA A 125 -24.51 14.40 -2.07
N GLY A 126 -23.99 15.42 -1.39
CA GLY A 126 -24.60 16.00 -0.18
C GLY A 126 -24.55 15.06 1.04
N THR A 127 -23.72 14.02 1.01
CA THR A 127 -23.59 13.10 2.14
C THR A 127 -22.75 13.71 3.26
N SER A 128 -22.93 13.18 4.49
CA SER A 128 -22.16 13.65 5.65
C SER A 128 -20.65 13.52 5.41
N PRO A 129 -19.84 14.53 5.81
CA PRO A 129 -18.39 14.51 5.60
C PRO A 129 -17.68 13.37 6.34
N TRP A 130 -18.35 12.74 7.30
CA TRP A 130 -17.83 11.62 8.10
C TRP A 130 -18.05 10.24 7.48
N VAL A 131 -18.86 10.12 6.43
CA VAL A 131 -19.18 8.82 5.81
C VAL A 131 -17.93 8.13 5.29
N VAL A 132 -17.08 8.85 4.53
CA VAL A 132 -15.86 8.28 3.95
C VAL A 132 -14.79 7.97 5.00
N PRO A 133 -14.49 8.85 5.97
CA PRO A 133 -13.63 8.51 7.11
C PRO A 133 -14.12 7.27 7.87
N ALA A 134 -15.41 7.22 8.23
CA ALA A 134 -15.97 6.11 8.99
C ALA A 134 -15.90 4.80 8.19
N ALA A 135 -16.26 4.83 6.91
CA ALA A 135 -16.15 3.66 6.03
C ALA A 135 -14.70 3.16 5.90
N ALA A 136 -13.73 4.07 5.78
CA ALA A 136 -12.31 3.71 5.72
C ALA A 136 -11.83 3.06 7.02
N VAL A 137 -12.19 3.62 8.17
CA VAL A 137 -11.86 3.05 9.49
C VAL A 137 -12.49 1.67 9.64
N CYS A 138 -13.79 1.52 9.35
CA CYS A 138 -14.48 0.24 9.42
C CYS A 138 -13.84 -0.81 8.49
N PHE A 139 -13.47 -0.40 7.27
CA PHE A 139 -12.82 -1.30 6.31
C PHE A 139 -11.47 -1.81 6.82
N PHE A 140 -10.58 -0.92 7.28
CA PHE A 140 -9.28 -1.34 7.79
C PHE A 140 -9.38 -2.08 9.13
N ALA A 141 -10.35 -1.73 9.99
CA ALA A 141 -10.62 -2.48 11.22
C ALA A 141 -11.12 -3.90 10.92
N ALA A 142 -11.98 -4.07 9.92
CA ALA A 142 -12.43 -5.40 9.49
C ALA A 142 -11.26 -6.23 8.93
N LEU A 143 -10.39 -5.64 8.12
CA LEU A 143 -9.18 -6.31 7.61
C LEU A 143 -8.23 -6.72 8.74
N LEU A 144 -8.00 -5.84 9.72
CA LEU A 144 -7.24 -6.15 10.93
C LEU A 144 -7.89 -7.32 11.69
N GLY A 145 -9.21 -7.31 11.84
CA GLY A 145 -9.96 -8.40 12.47
C GLY A 145 -9.78 -9.73 11.75
N ILE A 146 -9.90 -9.75 10.42
CA ILE A 146 -9.69 -10.96 9.60
C ILE A 146 -8.25 -11.46 9.70
N TRP A 147 -7.26 -10.56 9.73
CA TRP A 147 -5.85 -10.93 9.83
C TRP A 147 -5.50 -11.61 11.17
N HIS A 148 -6.23 -11.30 12.24
CA HIS A 148 -6.01 -11.85 13.58
C HIS A 148 -7.01 -12.96 13.97
N ALA A 149 -7.99 -13.29 13.12
CA ALA A 149 -8.96 -14.35 13.34
C ALA A 149 -8.40 -15.72 12.90
#